data_AF-X1I9L4-F1
#
_entry.id   AF-X1I9L4-F1
#
_cell.length_a   1.000
_cell.length_b   1.000
_cell.length_c   1.000
_cell.angle_alpha   90.00
_cell.angle_beta   90.00
_cell.angle_gamma   90.00
#
_symmetry.space_group_name_H-M   'P 1'
#
loop_
_entity.id
_entity.type
_entity.pdbx_description
1 polymer ?
#
loop_
_entity_poly.entity_id
_entity_poly.type
_entity_poly.pdbx_seq_one_letter_code
_entity_poly.pdbx_strand_id
1 'polypeptide(L)'
;YEQGLVTEQIIDVCMQRPWWHLVAGGAADIYILQHQAMPAVAEVWQAKAKLSLACQKIEEAAGRERLHTFLTVNPIDHQPRFFVSPNATGILSEFGVCPNPFTQEAAPFKWKENRVGVTVGQAPDDKNNHGIKAAIYGLIDRFGYVTRNLKPQDAINDM
;
A
#
# COMPACT_ATOMS: atom_id res chain seq x y z
N TYR A 1 -12.00 5.32 -2.05
CA TYR A 1 -11.27 5.56 -0.80
C TYR A 1 -12.32 6.06 0.14
N GLU A 2 -12.54 5.40 1.27
CA GLU A 2 -13.68 5.66 2.15
C GLU A 2 -13.18 5.84 3.59
N GLN A 3 -13.93 6.59 4.41
CA GLN A 3 -13.62 6.83 5.83
C GLN A 3 -14.88 6.69 6.68
N GLY A 4 -14.71 6.40 7.97
CA GLY A 4 -15.82 6.34 8.93
C GLY A 4 -16.78 5.16 8.75
N LEU A 5 -16.41 4.17 7.94
CA LEU A 5 -17.19 2.97 7.68
C LEU A 5 -16.59 1.76 8.40
N VAL A 6 -17.46 0.85 8.84
CA VAL A 6 -17.01 -0.45 9.35
C VAL A 6 -16.69 -1.40 8.18
N THR A 7 -15.92 -2.45 8.46
CA THR A 7 -15.47 -3.44 7.47
C THR A 7 -16.59 -3.94 6.57
N GLU A 8 -17.76 -4.27 7.13
CA GLU A 8 -18.89 -4.77 6.36
C GLU A 8 -19.44 -3.76 5.34
N GLN A 9 -19.48 -2.48 5.71
CA GLN A 9 -19.94 -1.41 4.82
C GLN A 9 -18.92 -1.14 3.71
N ILE A 10 -17.62 -1.22 4.02
CA ILE A 10 -16.56 -1.16 3.01
C ILE A 10 -16.72 -2.29 1.99
N ILE A 11 -16.98 -3.51 2.47
CA ILE A 11 -17.24 -4.66 1.59
C ILE A 11 -18.43 -4.39 0.67
N ASP A 12 -19.54 -3.84 1.19
CA ASP A 12 -20.71 -3.50 0.36
C ASP A 12 -20.37 -2.47 -0.73
N VAL A 13 -19.63 -1.41 -0.38
CA VAL A 13 -19.18 -0.38 -1.34
C VAL A 13 -18.28 -0.99 -2.42
N CYS A 14 -17.39 -1.92 -2.05
CA CYS A 14 -16.55 -2.63 -3.00
C CYS A 14 -17.35 -3.55 -3.93
N MET A 15 -18.30 -4.32 -3.38
CA MET A 15 -19.14 -5.25 -4.13
C MET A 15 -20.08 -4.57 -5.12
N GLN A 16 -20.45 -3.30 -4.88
CA GLN A 16 -21.26 -2.50 -5.79
C GLN A 16 -20.50 -1.99 -7.02
N ARG A 17 -19.17 -2.15 -7.09
CA ARG A 17 -18.39 -1.68 -8.24
C ARG A 17 -18.72 -2.51 -9.48
N PRO A 18 -18.91 -1.90 -10.67
CA PRO A 18 -19.27 -2.64 -11.88
C PRO A 18 -18.28 -3.76 -12.24
N TRP A 19 -17.01 -3.57 -11.89
CA TRP A 19 -15.92 -4.52 -12.13
C TRP A 19 -15.71 -5.53 -11.00
N TRP A 20 -16.55 -5.56 -9.96
CA TRP A 20 -16.39 -6.45 -8.81
C TRP A 20 -16.33 -7.93 -9.21
N HIS A 21 -17.09 -8.33 -10.23
CA HIS A 21 -17.08 -9.69 -10.77
C HIS A 21 -15.71 -10.15 -11.32
N LEU A 22 -14.77 -9.23 -11.55
CA LEU A 22 -13.39 -9.52 -11.98
C LEU A 22 -12.42 -9.66 -10.79
N VAL A 23 -12.85 -9.38 -9.57
CA VAL A 23 -12.01 -9.42 -8.38
C VAL A 23 -11.86 -10.86 -7.92
N ALA A 24 -10.62 -11.37 -7.98
CA ALA A 24 -10.29 -12.76 -7.63
C ALA A 24 -9.52 -12.92 -6.31
N GLY A 25 -9.05 -11.82 -5.73
CA GLY A 25 -8.30 -11.82 -4.47
C GLY A 25 -7.94 -10.40 -4.05
N GLY A 26 -7.21 -10.29 -2.93
CA GLY A 26 -6.66 -9.03 -2.47
C GLY A 26 -5.48 -9.25 -1.54
N ALA A 27 -4.78 -8.17 -1.18
CA ALA A 27 -3.72 -8.18 -0.19
C ALA A 27 -4.04 -7.16 0.90
N ALA A 28 -3.64 -7.46 2.13
CA ALA A 28 -3.91 -6.63 3.29
C ALA A 28 -2.80 -6.72 4.32
N ASP A 29 -2.85 -5.82 5.30
CA ASP A 29 -1.92 -5.81 6.41
C ASP A 29 -2.08 -7.04 7.32
N ILE A 30 -0.99 -7.53 7.90
CA ILE A 30 -1.01 -8.70 8.81
C ILE A 30 -1.95 -8.53 10.01
N TYR A 31 -2.17 -7.30 10.47
CA TYR A 31 -3.06 -7.00 11.59
C TYR A 31 -4.53 -7.33 11.31
N ILE A 32 -4.92 -7.55 10.04
CA ILE A 32 -6.31 -7.96 9.72
C ILE A 32 -6.66 -9.38 10.18
N LEU A 33 -5.67 -10.17 10.62
CA LEU A 33 -5.85 -11.51 11.18
C LEU A 33 -6.11 -11.48 12.69
N GLN A 34 -6.02 -10.31 13.35
CA GLN A 34 -6.21 -10.22 14.79
C GLN A 34 -7.69 -10.25 15.18
N HIS A 35 -7.99 -11.04 16.20
CA HIS A 35 -9.30 -11.06 16.85
C HIS A 35 -9.28 -10.12 18.05
N GLN A 36 -10.06 -9.04 17.99
CA GLN A 36 -10.26 -8.13 19.13
C GLN A 36 -11.73 -8.16 19.55
N ALA A 37 -12.13 -9.26 20.20
CA ALA A 37 -13.51 -9.59 20.63
C ALA A 37 -14.56 -9.75 19.51
N MET A 38 -14.22 -9.40 18.27
CA MET A 38 -15.01 -9.59 17.04
C MET A 38 -14.25 -10.48 16.05
N PRO A 39 -14.92 -11.02 15.01
CA PRO A 39 -14.26 -11.77 13.94
C PRO A 39 -13.13 -10.95 13.31
N ALA A 40 -12.06 -11.64 12.91
CA ALA A 40 -10.95 -10.98 12.23
C ALA A 40 -11.44 -10.36 10.91
N VAL A 41 -10.87 -9.23 10.52
CA VAL A 41 -11.27 -8.52 9.29
C VAL A 41 -11.17 -9.44 8.07
N ALA A 42 -10.15 -10.30 8.01
CA ALA A 42 -10.00 -11.31 6.96
C ALA A 42 -11.19 -12.29 6.89
N GLU A 43 -11.72 -12.71 8.05
CA GLU A 43 -12.87 -13.61 8.13
C GLU A 43 -14.14 -12.93 7.63
N VAL A 44 -14.33 -11.64 7.94
CA VAL A 44 -15.48 -10.87 7.45
C VAL A 44 -15.45 -10.76 5.92
N TRP A 45 -14.28 -10.49 5.33
CA TRP A 45 -14.11 -10.51 3.87
C TRP A 45 -14.39 -11.89 3.27
N GLN A 46 -13.87 -12.96 3.86
CA GLN A 46 -14.12 -14.31 3.39
C GLN A 46 -15.60 -14.71 3.53
N ALA A 47 -16.26 -14.33 4.61
CA ALA A 47 -17.66 -14.69 4.87
C ALA A 47 -18.61 -13.98 3.90
N LYS A 48 -18.45 -12.65 3.75
CA LYS A 48 -19.36 -11.78 3.02
C LYS A 48 -19.05 -11.68 1.52
N ALA A 49 -17.79 -11.46 1.17
CA ALA A 49 -17.34 -11.27 -0.20
C ALA A 49 -16.79 -12.55 -0.86
N LYS A 50 -16.65 -13.65 -0.11
CA LYS A 50 -16.00 -14.89 -0.57
C LYS A 50 -14.58 -14.66 -1.10
N LEU A 51 -13.90 -13.65 -0.54
CA LEU A 51 -12.59 -13.20 -0.99
C LEU A 51 -11.53 -13.57 0.04
N SER A 52 -10.52 -14.33 -0.40
CA SER A 52 -9.34 -14.60 0.41
C SER A 52 -8.31 -13.47 0.23
N LEU A 53 -7.82 -12.94 1.35
CA LEU A 53 -6.83 -11.87 1.38
C LEU A 53 -5.45 -12.42 1.74
N ALA A 54 -4.46 -12.14 0.91
CA ALA A 54 -3.07 -12.39 1.23
C ALA A 54 -2.61 -11.44 2.33
N CYS A 55 -2.16 -12.00 3.45
CA CYS A 55 -1.74 -11.26 4.62
C CYS A 55 -0.32 -11.67 4.98
N GLN A 56 0.61 -10.73 4.93
CA GLN A 56 2.00 -10.97 5.32
C GLN A 56 2.55 -9.73 6.02
N LYS A 57 3.46 -9.96 6.97
CA LYS A 57 4.18 -8.86 7.62
C LYS A 57 5.18 -8.29 6.62
N ILE A 58 5.04 -7.00 6.32
CA ILE A 58 5.91 -6.28 5.39
C ILE A 58 6.69 -5.23 6.18
N GLU A 59 8.01 -5.28 6.06
CA GLU A 59 8.88 -4.23 6.61
C GLU A 59 8.73 -2.96 5.75
N GLU A 60 8.57 -1.81 6.42
CA GLU A 60 8.17 -0.57 5.75
C GLU A 60 9.20 -0.08 4.73
N ALA A 61 10.50 -0.16 5.03
CA ALA A 61 11.55 0.26 4.10
C ALA A 61 11.59 -0.65 2.86
N ALA A 62 11.48 -1.96 3.04
CA ALA A 62 11.42 -2.93 1.95
C ALA A 62 10.18 -2.75 1.07
N GLY A 63 9.04 -2.45 1.67
CA GLY A 63 7.80 -2.13 0.95
C GLY A 63 7.92 -0.85 0.14
N ARG A 64 8.45 0.23 0.73
CA ARG A 64 8.70 1.50 0.03
C ARG A 64 9.69 1.33 -1.12
N GLU A 65 10.75 0.55 -0.93
CA GLU A 65 11.72 0.26 -1.98
C GLU A 65 11.05 -0.44 -3.16
N ARG A 66 10.19 -1.44 -2.91
CA ARG A 66 9.40 -2.08 -3.98
C ARG A 66 8.54 -1.06 -4.73
N LEU A 67 7.78 -0.23 -4.03
CA LEU A 67 6.96 0.80 -4.67
C LEU A 67 7.82 1.77 -5.50
N HIS A 68 8.97 2.20 -4.95
CA HIS A 68 9.91 3.06 -5.64
C HIS A 68 10.40 2.44 -6.96
N THR A 69 10.73 1.14 -7.00
CA THR A 69 11.13 0.46 -8.25
C THR A 69 10.05 0.45 -9.32
N PHE A 70 8.77 0.45 -8.91
CA PHE A 70 7.62 0.46 -9.82
C PHE A 70 7.27 1.86 -10.32
N LEU A 71 7.54 2.89 -9.52
CA LEU A 71 7.37 4.30 -9.90
C LEU A 71 8.55 4.82 -10.73
N THR A 72 9.74 4.25 -10.54
CA THR A 72 10.93 4.63 -11.31
C THR A 72 10.74 4.27 -12.78
N VAL A 73 11.08 5.21 -13.66
CA VAL A 73 11.06 4.99 -15.11
C VAL A 73 12.06 3.90 -15.46
N ASN A 74 11.58 2.84 -16.10
CA ASN A 74 12.45 1.78 -16.57
C ASN A 74 13.31 2.31 -17.75
N PRO A 75 14.64 2.15 -17.71
CA PRO A 75 15.52 2.69 -18.75
C PRO A 75 15.37 2.01 -20.12
N ILE A 76 14.70 0.85 -20.20
CA ILE A 76 14.53 0.09 -21.44
C ILE A 76 13.32 0.58 -22.24
N ASP A 77 12.17 0.74 -21.59
CA ASP A 77 10.89 1.09 -22.24
C ASP A 77 10.45 2.54 -21.93
N HIS A 78 11.22 3.26 -21.11
CA HIS A 78 10.98 4.64 -20.70
C HIS A 78 9.62 4.87 -20.02
N GLN A 79 9.07 3.85 -19.36
CA GLN A 79 7.80 3.94 -18.64
C GLN A 79 7.92 3.45 -17.19
N PRO A 80 7.13 4.02 -16.26
CA PRO A 80 6.93 3.41 -14.95
C PRO A 80 6.10 2.12 -15.09
N ARG A 81 6.16 1.26 -14.07
CA ARG A 81 5.40 -0.01 -14.02
C ARG A 81 4.14 0.08 -13.17
N PHE A 82 3.92 1.21 -12.49
CA PHE A 82 2.73 1.47 -11.69
C PHE A 82 2.05 2.75 -12.15
N PHE A 83 0.78 2.61 -12.51
CA PHE A 83 -0.08 3.70 -12.96
C PHE A 83 -1.27 3.80 -12.03
N VAL A 84 -1.63 5.03 -11.66
CA VAL A 84 -2.78 5.32 -10.82
C VAL A 84 -3.80 6.08 -11.67
N SER A 85 -5.03 5.61 -11.69
CA SER A 85 -6.12 6.31 -12.37
C SER A 85 -6.31 7.72 -11.78
N PRO A 86 -6.55 8.76 -12.59
CA PRO A 86 -6.81 10.12 -12.10
C PRO A 86 -8.02 10.21 -11.16
N ASN A 87 -8.94 9.24 -11.23
CA ASN A 87 -10.12 9.16 -10.36
C ASN A 87 -9.80 8.59 -8.97
N ALA A 88 -8.60 8.03 -8.75
CA ALA A 88 -8.18 7.49 -7.47
C ALA A 88 -7.58 8.60 -6.57
N THR A 89 -8.36 9.66 -6.36
CA THR A 89 -7.94 10.88 -5.65
C THR A 89 -7.42 10.63 -4.23
N GLY A 90 -7.90 9.58 -3.56
CA GLY A 90 -7.39 9.16 -2.25
C GLY A 90 -5.88 8.90 -2.28
N ILE A 91 -5.43 7.87 -3.01
CA ILE A 91 -3.99 7.55 -3.10
C ILE A 91 -3.19 8.64 -3.81
N LEU A 92 -3.78 9.34 -4.80
CA LEU A 92 -3.12 10.47 -5.46
C LEU A 92 -2.82 11.61 -4.48
N SER A 93 -3.70 11.87 -3.52
CA SER A 93 -3.46 12.87 -2.49
C SER A 93 -2.33 12.47 -1.53
N GLU A 94 -2.19 11.17 -1.24
CA GLU A 94 -1.08 10.64 -0.45
C GLU A 94 0.26 10.79 -1.19
N PHE A 95 0.27 10.69 -2.52
CA PHE A 95 1.43 11.02 -3.37
C PHE A 95 1.68 12.53 -3.50
N GLY A 96 0.80 13.39 -2.96
CA GLY A 96 0.90 14.84 -3.09
C GLY A 96 0.50 15.40 -4.45
N VAL A 97 -0.20 14.62 -5.28
CA VAL A 97 -0.62 15.04 -6.63
C VAL A 97 -1.86 15.94 -6.58
N CYS A 98 -2.73 15.74 -5.59
CA CYS A 98 -3.94 16.54 -5.39
C CYS A 98 -4.23 16.74 -3.89
N PRO A 99 -5.13 17.66 -3.52
CA PRO A 99 -5.61 17.76 -2.15
C PRO A 99 -6.31 16.48 -1.69
N ASN A 100 -6.33 16.25 -0.38
CA ASN A 100 -7.08 15.16 0.21
C ASN A 100 -8.58 15.31 -0.11
N PRO A 101 -9.27 14.26 -0.58
CA PRO A 101 -10.65 14.40 -1.02
C PRO A 101 -11.66 14.72 0.10
N PHE A 102 -11.30 14.55 1.37
CA PHE A 102 -12.17 14.84 2.51
C PHE A 102 -11.87 16.19 3.15
N THR A 103 -10.59 16.52 3.35
CA THR A 103 -10.21 17.79 4.00
C THR A 103 -9.96 18.93 3.03
N GLN A 104 -9.77 18.63 1.74
CA GLN A 104 -9.37 19.59 0.69
C GLN A 104 -8.02 20.27 0.95
N GLU A 105 -7.20 19.71 1.85
CA GLU A 105 -5.85 20.20 2.18
C GLU A 105 -4.76 19.30 1.58
N ALA A 106 -3.56 19.86 1.41
CA ALA A 106 -2.38 19.09 1.04
C ALA A 106 -1.95 18.21 2.22
N ALA A 107 -2.12 16.90 2.09
CA ALA A 107 -1.81 15.93 3.13
C ALA A 107 -1.02 14.73 2.56
N PRO A 108 0.17 14.94 1.97
CA PRO A 108 0.95 13.84 1.42
C PRO A 108 1.55 12.96 2.50
N PHE A 109 1.83 11.71 2.15
CA PHE A 109 2.72 10.85 2.91
C PHE A 109 4.15 11.37 2.78
N LYS A 110 4.75 11.78 3.90
CA LYS A 110 6.07 12.43 3.88
C LYS A 110 6.90 12.13 5.11
N TRP A 111 8.18 12.43 4.99
CA TRP A 111 9.07 12.44 6.14
C TRP A 111 8.70 13.56 7.10
N LYS A 112 8.91 13.29 8.39
CA LYS A 112 8.74 14.32 9.41
C LYS A 112 9.82 15.39 9.22
N GLU A 113 9.42 16.65 9.28
CA GLU A 113 10.31 17.80 9.18
C GLU A 113 10.32 18.56 10.50
N ASN A 114 11.46 19.09 10.89
CA ASN A 114 11.54 20.05 11.99
C ASN A 114 11.07 21.44 11.53
N ARG A 115 11.04 22.42 12.45
CA ARG A 115 10.58 23.80 12.16
C ARG A 115 11.40 24.51 11.08
N VAL A 116 12.60 24.02 10.77
CA VAL A 116 13.53 24.60 9.78
C VAL A 116 13.46 23.83 8.45
N GLY A 117 12.55 22.86 8.31
CA GLY A 117 12.37 22.06 7.10
C GLY A 117 13.37 20.92 6.93
N VAL A 118 14.14 20.59 7.97
CA VAL A 118 15.08 19.45 7.91
C VAL A 118 14.34 18.17 8.25
N THR A 119 14.52 17.15 7.40
CA THR A 119 13.99 15.80 7.65
C THR A 119 14.55 15.22 8.95
N VAL A 120 13.67 14.70 9.80
CA VAL A 120 13.99 14.07 11.07
C VAL A 120 13.29 12.71 11.19
N GLY A 121 13.90 11.79 11.93
CA GLY A 121 13.36 10.45 12.17
C GLY A 121 13.96 9.38 11.26
N GLN A 122 13.69 8.12 11.61
CA GLN A 122 14.17 6.94 10.87
C GLN A 122 13.13 6.39 9.89
N ALA A 123 11.90 6.87 9.98
CA ALA A 123 10.77 6.50 9.13
C ALA A 123 9.93 7.74 8.81
N PRO A 124 9.16 7.73 7.70
CA PRO A 124 8.18 8.77 7.42
C PRO A 124 7.07 8.84 8.50
N ASP A 125 6.34 9.95 8.55
CA ASP A 125 5.22 10.09 9.50
C ASP A 125 4.13 9.07 9.15
N ASP A 126 3.63 8.32 10.12
CA ASP A 126 2.62 7.28 9.92
C ASP A 126 1.21 7.90 9.78
N LYS A 127 1.06 8.74 8.76
CA LYS A 127 -0.15 9.50 8.42
C LYS A 127 -0.28 9.61 6.91
N ASN A 128 -1.54 9.63 6.46
CA ASN A 128 -1.91 9.79 5.05
C ASN A 128 -1.23 8.78 4.13
N ASN A 129 -1.18 7.51 4.53
CA ASN A 129 -0.44 6.46 3.84
C ASN A 129 -1.26 5.20 3.60
N HIS A 130 -2.59 5.24 3.79
CA HIS A 130 -3.43 4.06 3.73
C HIS A 130 -3.47 3.46 2.32
N GLY A 131 -3.66 4.31 1.30
CA GLY A 131 -3.64 3.91 -0.10
C GLY A 131 -2.28 3.41 -0.56
N ILE A 132 -1.21 4.11 -0.18
CA ILE A 132 0.18 3.74 -0.48
C ILE A 132 0.54 2.41 0.18
N LYS A 133 0.22 2.20 1.46
CA LYS A 133 0.44 0.92 2.15
C LYS A 133 -0.36 -0.21 1.49
N ALA A 134 -1.62 0.02 1.15
CA ALA A 134 -2.43 -0.96 0.41
C ALA A 134 -1.84 -1.33 -0.96
N ALA A 135 -1.32 -0.34 -1.71
CA ALA A 135 -0.63 -0.58 -2.97
C ALA A 135 0.66 -1.40 -2.77
N ILE A 136 1.44 -1.09 -1.73
CA ILE A 136 2.65 -1.86 -1.36
C ILE A 136 2.29 -3.33 -1.08
N TYR A 137 1.25 -3.59 -0.29
CA TYR A 137 0.82 -4.96 0.00
C TYR A 137 0.48 -5.73 -1.28
N GLY A 138 -0.27 -5.11 -2.20
CA GLY A 138 -0.60 -5.70 -3.50
C GLY A 138 0.64 -5.94 -4.37
N LEU A 139 1.59 -5.01 -4.39
CA LEU A 139 2.82 -5.16 -5.16
C LEU A 139 3.71 -6.28 -4.61
N ILE A 140 3.88 -6.38 -3.29
CA ILE A 140 4.70 -7.43 -2.68
C ILE A 140 4.03 -8.80 -2.84
N ASP A 141 2.71 -8.90 -2.68
CA ASP A 141 1.97 -10.14 -2.93
C ASP A 141 2.17 -10.65 -4.36
N ARG A 142 2.12 -9.76 -5.36
CA ARG A 142 2.20 -10.14 -6.79
C ARG A 142 3.61 -10.28 -7.34
N PHE A 143 4.57 -9.52 -6.83
CA PHE A 143 5.92 -9.41 -7.41
C PHE A 143 7.05 -9.69 -6.41
N GLY A 144 6.73 -9.99 -5.16
CA GLY A 144 7.71 -10.24 -4.10
C GLY A 144 8.53 -9.01 -3.71
N TYR A 145 9.52 -9.19 -2.85
CA TYR A 145 10.48 -8.15 -2.47
C TYR A 145 11.52 -7.87 -3.55
N VAL A 146 12.12 -6.68 -3.54
CA VAL A 146 13.23 -6.34 -4.44
C VAL A 146 14.40 -7.27 -4.12
N THR A 147 14.73 -8.17 -5.03
CA THR A 147 15.94 -8.99 -4.95
C THR A 147 17.14 -8.09 -5.20
N ARG A 148 17.97 -7.87 -4.17
CA ARG A 148 19.32 -7.35 -4.41
C ARG A 148 20.11 -8.49 -5.05
N ASN A 149 20.46 -8.35 -6.31
CA ASN A 149 21.53 -9.17 -6.87
C ASN A 149 22.81 -8.79 -6.12
N LEU A 150 23.18 -9.58 -5.11
CA LEU A 150 24.51 -9.49 -4.52
C LEU A 150 25.50 -9.69 -5.66
N LYS A 151 26.48 -8.79 -5.78
CA LYS A 151 27.60 -9.04 -6.68
C LYS A 151 28.34 -10.27 -6.15
N PRO A 152 28.83 -11.18 -7.01
CA PRO A 152 29.54 -12.39 -6.58
C PRO A 152 30.72 -12.14 -5.62
N GLN A 153 31.24 -10.91 -5.58
CA GLN A 153 32.35 -10.50 -4.73
C GLN A 153 32.04 -10.52 -3.22
N ASP A 154 30.76 -10.39 -2.82
CA ASP A 154 30.38 -10.27 -1.40
C ASP A 154 30.04 -11.63 -0.76
N ALA A 155 29.98 -12.72 -1.54
CA ALA A 155 29.63 -14.06 -1.06
C ALA A 155 30.82 -14.86 -0.48
N ILE A 156 32.04 -14.31 -0.55
CA ILE A 156 33.27 -15.03 -0.18
C ILE A 156 33.71 -14.71 1.27
N ASN A 157 33.12 -13.72 1.95
CA ASN A 157 33.57 -13.30 3.28
C ASN A 157 32.78 -13.88 4.47
N ASP A 158 31.86 -14.82 4.24
CA ASP A 158 31.06 -15.48 5.30
C ASP A 158 31.25 -17.02 5.34
N MET A 159 32.44 -17.52 4.98
CA MET A 159 32.89 -18.90 5.27
C MET A 159 34.14 -18.90 6.14
#